data_AF-A0AAN6U1C8-F1
#
_entry.id   AF-A0AAN6U1C8-F1
#
_cell.length_a   1.000
_cell.length_b   1.000
_cell.length_c   1.000
_cell.angle_alpha   90.00
_cell.angle_beta   90.00
_cell.angle_gamma   90.00
#
_symmetry.space_group_name_H-M   'P 1'
#
loop_
_entity.id
_entity.type
_entity.pdbx_description
1 polymer ?
#
loop_
_entity_poly.entity_id
_entity_poly.type
_entity_poly.pdbx_seq_one_letter_code
_entity_poly.pdbx_strand_id
1 'polypeptide(L)'
;MTRDKTARYSDRGDDVQVDLAEVADEEAQLLGDEDYEQFELDDGSRPVPRKPTPPHDRPRSRGLLIRRRSPKWLAFLYGPDPPKIQTFKPLFPSVQELPVRWLEKTLQHPWQRAVLLLVFLLAWAASLAVPLILSKGTATDASGIAIRHIDCVDTLWKRNNECGLDGVDCRPFSNASFAFRCPADCASVRVLNPHHVGRQDVNFRPLVIGGGGQAPYRGDSFLCGAAIHAGVIDDAKGGCGVVTLTGEYYQYFASSQHGIDSIPFDSHFPLSFTVTADPSIHCTAPDPRWTVSLPLSLLFTICLSLCTTSPTLVFFTTFLGIFTHVALVSDPPNFSALSSTTFLPSLISSYLARLLPAAFVAAILYRTTCFLLHRTHPNIPSACGIWLTLRYRGWFAEKPLEEHVFSWTRRVGGVVADEYFRFGFVTEGGRGLDYTEAGTWYVNGSWSQGAGYW
;
A
#
# COMPACT_ATOMS: atom_id res chain seq x y z
N MET A 1 -70.58 14.29 0.60
CA MET A 1 -70.69 12.83 0.38
C MET A 1 -70.58 12.61 -1.12
N THR A 2 -69.35 12.44 -1.63
CA THR A 2 -68.68 11.16 -2.00
C THR A 2 -68.80 10.95 -3.51
N ARG A 3 -67.79 11.27 -4.32
CA ARG A 3 -66.53 10.55 -4.63
C ARG A 3 -66.64 9.89 -6.02
N ASP A 4 -65.96 10.43 -7.03
CA ASP A 4 -65.14 9.72 -8.04
C ASP A 4 -64.44 10.78 -8.93
N LYS A 5 -63.09 10.84 -8.99
CA LYS A 5 -62.18 10.26 -10.01
C LYS A 5 -62.63 10.59 -11.45
N THR A 6 -61.84 11.17 -12.37
CA THR A 6 -60.39 11.22 -12.61
C THR A 6 -60.13 12.14 -13.83
N ALA A 7 -58.87 12.56 -14.02
CA ALA A 7 -58.19 12.93 -15.28
C ALA A 7 -58.26 14.38 -15.85
N ARG A 8 -57.08 15.02 -15.90
CA ARG A 8 -56.60 15.99 -16.92
C ARG A 8 -55.08 16.21 -16.70
N TYR A 9 -54.20 15.70 -17.57
CA TYR A 9 -53.64 16.27 -18.82
C TYR A 9 -52.54 17.34 -18.63
N SER A 10 -51.30 16.90 -18.88
CA SER A 10 -50.17 17.50 -19.63
C SER A 10 -49.99 19.03 -19.70
N ASP A 11 -48.80 19.50 -19.29
CA ASP A 11 -47.71 19.96 -20.16
C ASP A 11 -47.03 21.25 -19.66
N ARG A 12 -45.77 21.14 -19.23
CA ARG A 12 -44.66 22.05 -19.63
C ARG A 12 -43.37 21.64 -18.93
N GLY A 13 -42.35 21.43 -19.75
CA GLY A 13 -40.99 21.12 -19.30
C GLY A 13 -40.31 22.29 -18.62
N ASP A 14 -39.35 21.93 -17.77
CA ASP A 14 -38.06 22.59 -17.65
C ASP A 14 -37.07 21.51 -17.20
N ASP A 15 -36.02 21.34 -18.00
CA ASP A 15 -34.87 20.47 -17.73
C ASP A 15 -34.11 21.03 -16.53
N VAL A 16 -33.98 20.24 -15.45
CA VAL A 16 -32.98 20.48 -14.40
C VAL A 16 -32.19 19.20 -14.19
N GLN A 17 -31.04 19.17 -14.86
CA GLN A 17 -29.97 18.22 -14.69
C GLN A 17 -29.28 18.48 -13.34
N VAL A 18 -29.39 17.53 -12.40
CA VAL A 18 -28.68 17.58 -11.12
C VAL A 18 -27.47 16.67 -11.23
N ASP A 19 -26.31 17.27 -11.49
CA ASP A 19 -24.99 16.65 -11.37
C ASP A 19 -24.68 16.37 -9.90
N LEU A 20 -24.47 15.10 -9.56
CA LEU A 20 -23.93 14.67 -8.26
C LEU A 20 -22.40 14.72 -8.33
N ALA A 21 -21.88 15.90 -8.03
CA ALA A 21 -20.45 16.16 -7.85
C ALA A 21 -19.92 15.51 -6.55
N GLU A 22 -18.88 14.73 -6.76
CA GLU A 22 -17.71 14.45 -5.91
C GLU A 22 -17.60 15.32 -4.64
N VAL A 23 -17.75 14.70 -3.46
CA VAL A 23 -17.38 15.28 -2.17
C VAL A 23 -15.87 15.08 -2.00
N ALA A 24 -15.11 16.12 -2.35
CA ALA A 24 -13.69 16.22 -2.06
C ALA A 24 -13.50 16.89 -0.70
N ASP A 25 -12.65 16.29 0.13
CA ASP A 25 -12.27 16.74 1.46
C ASP A 25 -11.70 18.17 1.44
N GLU A 26 -12.31 19.05 2.23
CA GLU A 26 -11.80 20.38 2.56
C GLU A 26 -10.69 20.28 3.61
N GLU A 27 -9.43 20.48 3.23
CA GLU A 27 -8.36 20.89 4.15
C GLU A 27 -7.26 21.63 3.36
N ALA A 28 -7.39 22.95 3.22
CA ALA A 28 -6.30 23.93 3.25
C ALA A 28 -6.83 25.31 2.84
N GLN A 29 -7.17 26.12 3.84
CA GLN A 29 -7.50 27.53 3.69
C GLN A 29 -6.30 28.32 3.17
N LEU A 30 -6.56 29.13 2.13
CA LEU A 30 -5.71 30.21 1.65
C LEU A 30 -5.64 31.30 2.73
N LEU A 31 -4.47 31.49 3.34
CA LEU A 31 -4.12 32.73 4.02
C LEU A 31 -3.19 33.52 3.10
N GLY A 32 -3.59 34.77 2.87
CA GLY A 32 -3.08 35.67 1.85
C GLY A 32 -1.72 36.27 2.15
N ASP A 33 -1.18 36.82 1.06
CA ASP A 33 -0.16 37.86 0.89
C ASP A 33 0.43 38.47 2.17
N GLU A 34 1.76 38.44 2.27
CA GLU A 34 2.55 39.63 2.61
C GLU A 34 4.04 39.43 2.21
N ASP A 35 4.48 40.37 1.36
CA ASP A 35 5.79 41.01 1.29
C ASP A 35 7.02 40.30 0.68
N TYR A 36 7.21 40.63 -0.60
CA TYR A 36 8.46 40.64 -1.36
C TYR A 36 9.47 41.64 -0.76
N GLU A 37 10.70 41.21 -0.50
CA GLU A 37 11.86 42.10 -0.57
C GLU A 37 12.72 41.79 -1.79
N GLN A 38 12.70 42.74 -2.71
CA GLN A 38 13.44 42.84 -3.95
C GLN A 38 14.84 43.37 -3.66
N PHE A 39 15.89 42.58 -3.90
CA PHE A 39 17.25 43.11 -3.99
C PHE A 39 17.50 43.57 -5.44
N GLU A 40 17.51 44.89 -5.63
CA GLU A 40 17.98 45.54 -6.84
C GLU A 40 19.48 45.27 -7.02
N LEU A 41 19.86 44.66 -8.15
CA LEU A 41 21.24 44.60 -8.62
C LEU A 41 21.56 45.87 -9.39
N ASP A 42 22.55 46.62 -8.92
CA ASP A 42 23.08 47.85 -9.50
C ASP A 42 23.58 47.60 -10.94
N ASP A 43 22.94 48.28 -11.91
CA ASP A 43 23.21 48.23 -13.34
C ASP A 43 24.39 49.14 -13.66
N GLY A 44 25.57 48.53 -13.79
CA GLY A 44 26.84 49.23 -14.03
C GLY A 44 27.63 48.68 -15.21
N SER A 45 27.38 49.26 -16.40
CA SER A 45 28.27 49.38 -17.57
C SER A 45 28.14 48.41 -18.77
N ARG A 46 27.75 49.03 -19.89
CA ARG A 46 27.63 48.51 -21.27
C ARG A 46 29.00 48.29 -21.96
N PRO A 47 29.03 47.57 -23.11
CA PRO A 47 30.17 46.78 -23.56
C PRO A 47 31.17 47.56 -24.45
N VAL A 48 32.45 47.20 -24.35
CA VAL A 48 33.51 47.65 -25.28
C VAL A 48 33.90 46.49 -26.20
N PRO A 49 33.85 46.63 -27.54
CA PRO A 49 34.23 45.57 -28.46
C PRO A 49 35.77 45.53 -28.62
N ARG A 50 36.39 44.37 -28.36
CA ARG A 50 37.80 44.13 -28.70
C ARG A 50 37.94 43.09 -29.81
N LYS A 51 38.68 43.51 -30.85
CA LYS A 51 39.08 42.79 -32.06
C LYS A 51 39.89 41.51 -31.76
N PRO A 52 39.90 40.54 -32.68
CA PRO A 52 40.61 39.27 -32.49
C PRO A 52 42.11 39.43 -32.73
N THR A 53 42.92 38.89 -31.81
CA THR A 53 44.38 38.69 -31.99
C THR A 53 44.70 37.20 -32.20
N PRO A 54 45.70 36.88 -33.05
CA PRO A 54 46.03 35.53 -33.50
C PRO A 54 46.76 34.68 -32.42
N PRO A 55 46.88 33.35 -32.60
CA PRO A 55 47.23 32.43 -31.53
C PRO A 55 48.72 32.52 -31.19
N HIS A 56 49.02 32.65 -29.89
CA HIS A 56 50.37 32.48 -29.37
C HIS A 56 50.53 31.04 -28.86
N ASP A 57 51.34 30.27 -29.57
CA ASP A 57 51.89 29.01 -29.11
C ASP A 57 52.64 29.21 -27.78
N ARG A 58 52.29 28.41 -26.77
CA ARG A 58 53.13 28.17 -25.59
C ARG A 58 53.23 26.67 -25.29
N PRO A 59 54.42 26.20 -24.87
CA PRO A 59 54.76 24.79 -24.88
C PRO A 59 54.12 24.03 -23.71
N ARG A 60 53.76 22.77 -23.99
CA ARG A 60 53.32 21.76 -23.01
C ARG A 60 54.29 21.66 -21.83
N SER A 61 53.94 22.24 -20.69
CA SER A 61 54.47 21.83 -19.39
C SER A 61 53.69 20.59 -18.93
N ARG A 62 54.35 19.43 -18.93
CA ARG A 62 53.87 18.19 -18.29
C ARG A 62 53.70 18.43 -16.79
N GLY A 63 52.47 18.72 -16.36
CA GLY A 63 52.08 18.66 -14.95
C GLY A 63 51.99 17.20 -14.51
N LEU A 64 53.06 16.72 -13.87
CA LEU A 64 53.11 15.45 -13.17
C LEU A 64 52.31 15.60 -11.86
N LEU A 65 50.97 15.52 -11.92
CA LEU A 65 50.13 15.50 -10.73
C LEU A 65 50.00 14.07 -10.20
N ILE A 66 50.52 13.93 -8.99
CA ILE A 66 50.57 12.76 -8.13
C ILE A 66 49.17 12.13 -8.01
N ARG A 67 49.00 10.95 -8.61
CA ARG A 67 47.84 10.07 -8.39
C ARG A 67 47.92 9.56 -6.95
N ARG A 68 47.28 10.25 -6.00
CA ARG A 68 47.09 9.76 -4.62
C ARG A 68 46.47 8.35 -4.71
N ARG A 69 47.25 7.34 -4.32
CA ARG A 69 46.77 5.95 -4.19
C ARG A 69 45.74 5.91 -3.07
N SER A 70 44.46 5.79 -3.43
CA SER A 70 43.42 5.43 -2.47
C SER A 70 43.72 4.04 -1.87
N PRO A 71 43.34 3.80 -0.61
CA PRO A 71 43.49 2.49 0.03
C PRO A 71 42.77 1.39 -0.77
N LYS A 72 43.40 0.22 -0.94
CA LYS A 72 42.85 -0.92 -1.72
C LYS A 72 41.47 -1.40 -1.24
N TRP A 73 41.10 -1.16 0.02
CA TRP A 73 39.78 -1.53 0.56
C TRP A 73 38.64 -0.59 0.10
N LEU A 74 38.97 0.65 -0.27
CA LEU A 74 38.03 1.59 -0.91
C LEU A 74 37.92 1.35 -2.42
N ALA A 75 38.73 0.45 -2.99
CA ALA A 75 38.68 0.12 -4.42
C ALA A 75 37.40 -0.63 -4.82
N PHE A 76 36.60 -1.14 -3.87
CA PHE A 76 35.26 -1.67 -4.16
C PHE A 76 34.25 -0.55 -4.51
N LEU A 77 34.42 0.65 -3.94
CA LEU A 77 33.56 1.80 -4.24
C LEU A 77 33.85 2.39 -5.63
N TYR A 78 35.06 2.17 -6.16
CA TYR A 78 35.43 2.50 -7.52
C TYR A 78 35.22 1.26 -8.39
N GLY A 79 34.26 1.32 -9.32
CA GLY A 79 34.01 0.21 -10.25
C GLY A 79 35.31 -0.26 -10.95
N PRO A 80 35.38 -1.53 -11.37
CA PRO A 80 36.59 -2.09 -11.97
C PRO A 80 37.04 -1.27 -13.18
N ASP A 81 38.33 -0.92 -13.24
CA ASP A 81 38.94 -0.19 -14.36
C ASP A 81 40.00 -1.10 -15.01
N PRO A 82 39.85 -1.52 -16.29
CA PRO A 82 38.81 -1.13 -17.23
C PRO A 82 37.42 -1.68 -16.87
N PRO A 83 36.33 -0.99 -17.27
CA PRO A 83 34.96 -1.42 -17.03
C PRO A 83 34.78 -2.84 -17.56
N LYS A 84 34.56 -3.79 -16.65
CA LYS A 84 34.24 -5.18 -17.00
C LYS A 84 32.73 -5.28 -17.18
N ILE A 85 32.30 -5.76 -18.34
CA ILE A 85 30.91 -6.15 -18.55
C ILE A 85 30.59 -7.26 -17.53
N GLN A 86 29.63 -6.99 -16.66
CA GLN A 86 29.16 -7.96 -15.67
C GLN A 86 28.40 -9.06 -16.41
N THR A 87 29.13 -10.11 -16.81
CA THR A 87 28.54 -11.31 -17.39
C THR A 87 28.21 -12.26 -16.25
N PHE A 88 26.92 -12.42 -15.96
CA PHE A 88 26.46 -13.44 -15.02
C PHE A 88 26.77 -14.81 -15.62
N LYS A 89 27.73 -15.54 -15.03
CA LYS A 89 27.95 -16.95 -15.35
C LYS A 89 27.02 -17.76 -14.44
N PRO A 90 25.96 -18.38 -14.98
CA PRO A 90 25.06 -19.18 -14.17
C PRO A 90 25.80 -20.33 -13.50
N LEU A 91 25.46 -20.62 -12.26
CA LEU A 91 25.93 -21.80 -11.53
C LEU A 91 25.20 -23.03 -12.09
N PHE A 92 25.94 -23.94 -12.72
CA PHE A 92 25.39 -25.15 -13.36
C PHE A 92 24.31 -24.87 -14.42
N PRO A 93 24.66 -24.27 -15.58
CA PRO A 93 23.70 -23.89 -16.63
C PRO A 93 22.82 -25.05 -17.10
N SER A 94 23.40 -26.25 -17.23
CA SER A 94 22.68 -27.45 -17.67
C SER A 94 21.53 -27.85 -16.74
N VAL A 95 21.66 -27.58 -15.44
CA VAL A 95 20.62 -27.89 -14.45
C VAL A 95 19.56 -26.79 -14.43
N GLN A 96 19.96 -25.52 -14.56
CA GLN A 96 19.04 -24.38 -14.58
C GLN A 96 18.13 -24.37 -15.83
N GLU A 97 18.64 -24.80 -16.98
CA GLU A 97 17.86 -24.86 -18.22
C GLU A 97 17.04 -26.16 -18.38
N LEU A 98 17.23 -27.13 -17.48
CA LEU A 98 16.64 -28.47 -17.58
C LEU A 98 15.10 -28.44 -17.59
N PRO A 99 14.40 -27.68 -16.71
CA PRO A 99 12.94 -27.63 -16.70
C PRO A 99 12.37 -27.05 -18.00
N VAL A 100 12.97 -25.97 -18.50
CA VAL A 100 12.58 -25.30 -19.75
C VAL A 100 12.78 -26.23 -20.94
N ARG A 101 13.97 -26.84 -21.06
CA ARG A 101 14.28 -27.78 -22.15
C ARG A 101 13.38 -29.01 -22.14
N TRP A 102 13.07 -29.53 -20.95
CA TRP A 102 12.13 -30.65 -20.80
C TRP A 102 10.74 -30.26 -21.29
N LEU A 103 10.23 -29.09 -20.89
CA LEU A 103 8.93 -28.57 -21.28
C LEU A 103 8.84 -28.32 -22.80
N GLU A 104 9.89 -27.75 -23.39
CA GLU A 104 9.95 -27.49 -24.83
C GLU A 104 9.98 -28.80 -25.65
N LYS A 105 10.63 -29.84 -25.12
CA LYS A 105 10.73 -31.15 -25.77
C LYS A 105 9.43 -31.95 -25.66
N THR A 106 8.75 -31.90 -24.52
CA THR A 106 7.49 -32.63 -24.28
C THR A 106 6.27 -31.93 -24.89
N LEU A 107 6.20 -30.60 -24.79
CA LEU A 107 5.10 -29.79 -25.31
C LEU A 107 5.59 -28.96 -26.49
N GLN A 108 5.54 -29.58 -27.66
CA GLN A 108 6.07 -29.00 -28.90
C GLN A 108 5.13 -27.90 -29.44
N HIS A 109 3.82 -28.04 -29.24
CA HIS A 109 2.85 -27.09 -29.78
C HIS A 109 2.53 -25.94 -28.80
N PRO A 110 2.35 -24.71 -29.31
CA PRO A 110 2.04 -23.54 -28.48
C PRO A 110 0.69 -23.67 -27.74
N TRP A 111 -0.28 -24.35 -28.35
CA TRP A 111 -1.59 -24.57 -27.70
C TRP A 111 -1.47 -25.47 -26.47
N GLN A 112 -0.60 -26.49 -26.49
CA GLN A 112 -0.38 -27.39 -25.35
C GLN A 112 0.22 -26.62 -24.16
N ARG A 113 1.11 -25.66 -24.44
CA ARG A 113 1.70 -24.77 -23.43
C ARG A 113 0.67 -23.80 -22.87
N ALA A 114 -0.21 -23.27 -23.72
CA ALA A 114 -1.31 -22.40 -23.28
C ALA A 114 -2.32 -23.17 -22.40
N VAL A 115 -2.67 -24.41 -22.76
CA VAL A 115 -3.53 -25.27 -21.95
C VAL A 115 -2.87 -25.61 -20.60
N LEU A 116 -1.59 -25.97 -20.59
CA LEU A 116 -0.85 -26.21 -19.35
C LEU A 116 -0.85 -24.97 -18.44
N LEU A 117 -0.59 -23.78 -19.01
CA LEU A 117 -0.62 -22.53 -18.27
C LEU A 117 -2.01 -22.26 -17.69
N LEU A 118 -3.07 -22.48 -18.47
CA LEU A 118 -4.44 -22.32 -17.99
C LEU A 118 -4.73 -23.28 -16.82
N VAL A 119 -4.39 -24.57 -16.95
CA VAL A 119 -4.57 -25.56 -15.88
C VAL A 119 -3.76 -25.18 -14.64
N PHE A 120 -2.53 -24.70 -14.82
CA PHE A 120 -1.68 -24.22 -13.73
C PHE A 120 -2.30 -23.02 -13.01
N LEU A 121 -2.81 -22.03 -13.75
CA LEU A 121 -3.47 -20.86 -13.18
C LEU A 121 -4.77 -21.23 -12.45
N LEU A 122 -5.56 -22.15 -13.00
CA LEU A 122 -6.77 -22.67 -12.35
C LEU A 122 -6.42 -23.45 -11.08
N ALA A 123 -5.37 -24.27 -11.10
CA ALA A 123 -4.88 -24.97 -9.92
C ALA A 123 -4.40 -23.99 -8.84
N TRP A 124 -3.67 -22.94 -9.23
CA TRP A 124 -3.24 -21.90 -8.29
C TRP A 124 -4.44 -21.14 -7.71
N ALA A 125 -5.41 -20.74 -8.54
CA ALA A 125 -6.63 -20.09 -8.09
C ALA A 125 -7.42 -20.98 -7.12
N ALA A 126 -7.61 -22.26 -7.44
CA ALA A 126 -8.28 -23.23 -6.57
C ALA A 126 -7.54 -23.41 -5.24
N SER A 127 -6.21 -23.42 -5.28
CA SER A 127 -5.36 -23.56 -4.10
C SER A 127 -5.50 -22.40 -3.10
N LEU A 128 -5.85 -21.20 -3.59
CA LEU A 128 -6.16 -20.04 -2.77
C LEU A 128 -7.64 -20.00 -2.35
N ALA A 129 -8.54 -20.39 -3.26
CA ALA A 129 -9.99 -20.34 -3.04
C ALA A 129 -10.48 -21.38 -2.02
N VAL A 130 -9.98 -22.62 -2.07
CA VAL A 130 -10.48 -23.69 -1.20
C VAL A 130 -10.24 -23.39 0.29
N PRO A 131 -9.03 -23.02 0.74
CA PRO A 131 -8.83 -22.66 2.15
C PRO A 131 -9.62 -21.42 2.56
N LEU A 132 -9.82 -20.46 1.65
CA LEU A 132 -10.63 -19.27 1.91
C LEU A 132 -12.10 -19.63 2.15
N ILE A 133 -12.68 -20.47 1.29
CA ILE A 133 -14.08 -20.92 1.41
C ILE A 133 -14.27 -21.77 2.66
N LEU A 134 -13.32 -22.64 3.00
CA LEU A 134 -13.41 -23.49 4.19
C LEU A 134 -13.22 -22.69 5.50
N SER A 135 -12.32 -21.69 5.51
CA SER A 135 -12.03 -20.91 6.72
C SER A 135 -13.02 -19.78 6.98
N LYS A 136 -13.58 -19.16 5.93
CA LYS A 136 -14.52 -18.04 6.01
C LYS A 136 -15.94 -18.39 5.53
N GLY A 137 -16.19 -19.66 5.25
CA GLY A 137 -17.51 -20.18 4.90
C GLY A 137 -18.50 -20.05 6.05
N THR A 138 -19.76 -20.38 5.78
CA THR A 138 -20.89 -20.25 6.71
C THR A 138 -20.63 -21.01 8.01
N ALA A 139 -20.22 -20.29 9.05
CA ALA A 139 -20.20 -20.80 10.40
C ALA A 139 -21.58 -20.54 10.99
N THR A 140 -22.32 -21.60 11.30
CA THR A 140 -23.64 -21.54 11.94
C THR A 140 -23.50 -21.89 13.41
N ASP A 141 -24.24 -21.21 14.27
CA ASP A 141 -24.37 -21.62 15.66
C ASP A 141 -25.21 -22.91 15.82
N ALA A 142 -25.33 -23.40 17.04
CA ALA A 142 -26.11 -24.61 17.36
C ALA A 142 -27.62 -24.47 17.05
N SER A 143 -28.12 -23.24 16.83
CA SER A 143 -29.51 -22.94 16.49
C SER A 143 -29.75 -22.74 14.99
N GLY A 144 -28.69 -22.83 14.17
CA GLY A 144 -28.73 -22.62 12.73
C GLY A 144 -28.69 -21.15 12.30
N ILE A 145 -28.43 -20.22 13.22
CA ILE A 145 -28.25 -18.81 12.93
C ILE A 145 -26.79 -18.57 12.48
N ALA A 146 -26.62 -17.80 11.40
CA ALA A 146 -25.29 -17.49 10.87
C ALA A 146 -24.51 -16.57 11.81
N ILE A 147 -23.25 -16.92 12.08
CA ILE A 147 -22.33 -16.13 12.90
C ILE A 147 -21.96 -14.84 12.13
N ARG A 148 -22.10 -13.69 12.79
CA ARG A 148 -21.80 -12.39 12.20
C ARG A 148 -20.30 -12.15 12.13
N HIS A 149 -19.78 -11.81 10.96
CA HIS A 149 -18.40 -11.37 10.84
C HIS A 149 -18.33 -9.87 11.14
N ILE A 150 -17.50 -9.49 12.10
CA ILE A 150 -17.33 -8.11 12.52
C ILE A 150 -15.86 -7.68 12.37
N ASP A 151 -15.66 -6.37 12.23
CA ASP A 151 -14.34 -5.75 12.20
C ASP A 151 -13.86 -5.39 13.63
N CYS A 152 -12.55 -5.19 13.80
CA CYS A 152 -11.98 -4.77 15.09
C CYS A 152 -12.50 -3.40 15.56
N VAL A 153 -12.94 -2.55 14.62
CA VAL A 153 -13.51 -1.22 14.91
C VAL A 153 -15.04 -1.24 15.07
N ASP A 154 -15.69 -2.40 14.90
CA ASP A 154 -17.14 -2.47 15.02
C ASP A 154 -17.59 -2.23 16.46
N THR A 155 -18.62 -1.39 16.57
CA THR A 155 -19.30 -1.00 17.79
C THR A 155 -20.80 -1.21 17.60
N LEU A 156 -21.52 -1.40 18.70
CA LEU A 156 -23.00 -1.50 18.67
C LEU A 156 -23.64 -0.11 18.63
N TRP A 157 -22.96 0.89 19.18
CA TRP A 157 -23.33 2.30 19.09
C TRP A 157 -22.43 3.01 18.06
N LYS A 158 -22.97 3.22 16.86
CA LYS A 158 -22.24 3.79 15.73
C LYS A 158 -21.93 5.28 15.92
N ARG A 159 -20.88 5.75 15.23
CA ARG A 159 -20.40 7.15 15.29
C ARG A 159 -21.19 8.04 14.33
N ASN A 160 -20.92 9.35 14.33
CA ASN A 160 -21.45 10.31 13.35
C ASN A 160 -22.99 10.32 13.21
N ASN A 161 -23.72 10.12 14.32
CA ASN A 161 -25.18 10.04 14.34
C ASN A 161 -25.78 8.92 13.46
N GLU A 162 -25.00 7.89 13.12
CA GLU A 162 -25.49 6.71 12.37
C GLU A 162 -26.56 5.91 13.14
N CYS A 163 -26.66 6.07 14.47
CA CYS A 163 -27.74 5.48 15.25
C CYS A 163 -29.10 6.21 15.12
N GLY A 164 -29.15 7.33 14.38
CA GLY A 164 -30.36 8.12 14.18
C GLY A 164 -30.83 8.87 15.42
N LEU A 165 -31.99 9.52 15.30
CA LEU A 165 -32.66 10.19 16.42
C LEU A 165 -33.04 9.17 17.50
N ASP A 166 -32.78 9.48 18.76
CA ASP A 166 -33.00 8.60 19.93
C ASP A 166 -32.37 7.20 19.83
N GLY A 167 -31.36 7.04 18.98
CA GLY A 167 -30.69 5.75 18.78
C GLY A 167 -31.55 4.68 18.12
N VAL A 168 -32.64 5.05 17.42
CA VAL A 168 -33.60 4.12 16.81
C VAL A 168 -32.94 3.07 15.92
N ASP A 169 -31.88 3.45 15.20
CA ASP A 169 -31.20 2.57 14.24
C ASP A 169 -30.20 1.62 14.90
N CYS A 170 -29.83 1.86 16.16
CA CYS A 170 -28.94 1.02 16.96
C CYS A 170 -29.70 0.05 17.88
N ARG A 171 -31.01 -0.13 17.63
CA ARG A 171 -31.83 -1.17 18.26
C ARG A 171 -31.41 -2.56 17.78
N PRO A 172 -31.63 -3.63 18.57
CA PRO A 172 -32.26 -3.65 19.90
C PRO A 172 -31.32 -3.20 21.02
N PHE A 173 -31.87 -2.69 22.13
CA PHE A 173 -31.07 -2.26 23.29
C PHE A 173 -30.87 -3.36 24.33
N SER A 174 -31.81 -4.30 24.46
CA SER A 174 -31.80 -5.35 25.49
C SER A 174 -32.46 -6.64 24.97
N ASN A 175 -32.28 -7.75 25.70
CA ASN A 175 -32.89 -9.06 25.43
C ASN A 175 -32.59 -9.65 24.03
N ALA A 176 -31.47 -9.23 23.45
CA ALA A 176 -30.97 -9.79 22.20
C ALA A 176 -29.56 -10.32 22.43
N SER A 177 -29.28 -11.50 21.90
CA SER A 177 -27.96 -12.05 21.84
C SER A 177 -27.66 -12.51 20.42
N PHE A 178 -26.39 -12.42 20.03
CA PHE A 178 -25.95 -12.95 18.75
C PHE A 178 -24.49 -13.40 18.82
N ALA A 179 -24.17 -14.42 18.05
CA ALA A 179 -22.82 -14.89 17.87
C ALA A 179 -22.08 -14.03 16.84
N PHE A 180 -20.83 -13.70 17.14
CA PHE A 180 -19.96 -12.93 16.27
C PHE A 180 -18.58 -13.57 16.17
N ARG A 181 -17.86 -13.24 15.10
CA ARG A 181 -16.49 -13.67 14.83
C ARG A 181 -15.58 -12.47 14.62
N CYS A 182 -14.47 -12.45 15.34
CA CYS A 182 -13.41 -11.45 15.24
C CYS A 182 -12.20 -11.98 14.46
N PRO A 183 -11.52 -11.13 13.69
CA PRO A 183 -10.20 -11.43 13.16
C PRO A 183 -9.13 -11.43 14.26
N ALA A 184 -7.92 -11.87 13.93
CA ALA A 184 -6.74 -11.75 14.79
C ALA A 184 -6.19 -10.31 14.78
N ASP A 185 -5.34 -10.00 15.77
CA ASP A 185 -4.65 -8.72 15.94
C ASP A 185 -5.60 -7.52 16.08
N CYS A 186 -6.65 -7.67 16.89
CA CYS A 186 -7.58 -6.59 17.20
C CYS A 186 -7.16 -5.76 18.43
N ALA A 187 -6.25 -6.26 19.28
CA ALA A 187 -5.77 -5.52 20.44
C ALA A 187 -4.90 -4.31 20.04
N SER A 188 -4.26 -4.36 18.87
CA SER A 188 -3.44 -3.26 18.35
C SER A 188 -4.26 -2.11 17.76
N VAL A 189 -5.56 -2.34 17.48
CA VAL A 189 -6.47 -1.35 16.89
C VAL A 189 -6.84 -0.27 17.90
N ARG A 190 -6.66 0.99 17.48
CA ARG A 190 -6.78 2.17 18.35
C ARG A 190 -7.70 3.19 17.73
N VAL A 191 -8.32 3.98 18.60
CA VAL A 191 -9.00 5.20 18.18
C VAL A 191 -7.98 6.20 17.65
N LEU A 192 -8.18 6.69 16.43
CA LEU A 192 -7.29 7.67 15.77
C LEU A 192 -7.73 9.13 15.94
N ASN A 193 -9.03 9.33 16.19
CA ASN A 193 -9.63 10.65 16.40
C ASN A 193 -10.12 10.77 17.84
N PRO A 194 -9.90 11.89 18.54
CA PRO A 194 -10.35 12.06 19.93
C PRO A 194 -11.82 11.65 20.13
N HIS A 195 -12.05 10.71 21.06
CA HIS A 195 -13.39 10.22 21.41
C HIS A 195 -13.70 10.55 22.86
N HIS A 196 -14.82 11.25 23.10
CA HIS A 196 -15.19 11.72 24.42
C HIS A 196 -15.87 10.60 25.24
N VAL A 197 -15.30 10.28 26.39
CA VAL A 197 -15.87 9.35 27.38
C VAL A 197 -16.11 10.12 28.66
N GLY A 198 -17.29 10.74 28.75
CA GLY A 198 -17.63 11.64 29.85
C GLY A 198 -16.73 12.86 29.85
N ARG A 199 -15.82 12.92 30.82
CA ARG A 199 -14.84 14.01 31.03
C ARG A 199 -13.43 13.70 30.51
N GLN A 200 -13.24 12.56 29.87
CA GLN A 200 -11.95 12.11 29.34
C GLN A 200 -11.96 12.10 27.81
N ASP A 201 -10.87 12.57 27.22
CA ASP A 201 -10.66 12.50 25.77
C ASP A 201 -9.76 11.30 25.47
N VAL A 202 -10.34 10.30 24.81
CA VAL A 202 -9.68 9.03 24.52
C VAL A 202 -9.09 9.09 23.11
N ASN A 203 -7.77 9.02 23.00
CA ASN A 203 -7.08 9.00 21.71
C ASN A 203 -5.87 8.05 21.74
N PHE A 204 -5.53 7.46 20.59
CA PHE A 204 -4.41 6.53 20.38
C PHE A 204 -4.36 5.30 21.30
N ARG A 205 -5.54 4.82 21.75
CA ARG A 205 -5.69 3.61 22.57
C ARG A 205 -6.94 2.81 22.15
N PRO A 206 -7.03 1.51 22.52
CA PRO A 206 -8.24 0.71 22.28
C PRO A 206 -9.47 1.33 22.97
N LEU A 207 -10.61 1.36 22.27
CA LEU A 207 -11.87 1.87 22.83
C LEU A 207 -12.61 0.75 23.54
N VAL A 208 -12.29 0.53 24.81
CA VAL A 208 -13.00 -0.44 25.67
C VAL A 208 -13.42 0.27 26.93
N ILE A 209 -14.72 0.35 27.18
CA ILE A 209 -15.30 1.13 28.28
C ILE A 209 -16.09 0.16 29.16
N GLY A 210 -15.73 0.08 30.44
CA GLY A 210 -16.31 -0.89 31.38
C GLY A 210 -15.62 -2.25 31.40
N GLY A 211 -16.37 -3.30 31.72
CA GLY A 211 -15.84 -4.67 31.82
C GLY A 211 -15.09 -4.99 33.13
N GLY A 212 -14.89 -4.01 34.02
CA GLY A 212 -14.30 -4.24 35.33
C GLY A 212 -15.27 -4.96 36.28
N GLY A 213 -14.80 -6.01 36.96
CA GLY A 213 -15.57 -6.67 38.02
C GLY A 213 -16.87 -7.34 37.55
N GLN A 214 -16.88 -7.92 36.34
CA GLN A 214 -18.07 -8.52 35.70
C GLN A 214 -19.17 -7.52 35.32
N ALA A 215 -18.88 -6.22 35.33
CA ALA A 215 -19.76 -5.19 34.81
C ALA A 215 -19.85 -5.27 33.26
N PRO A 216 -20.96 -4.83 32.64
CA PRO A 216 -21.09 -4.78 31.20
C PRO A 216 -20.14 -3.73 30.57
N TYR A 217 -19.96 -3.86 29.26
CA TYR A 217 -19.27 -2.88 28.42
C TYR A 217 -20.28 -1.88 27.86
N ARG A 218 -19.83 -0.64 27.64
CA ARG A 218 -20.63 0.42 27.00
C ARG A 218 -20.74 0.15 25.49
N GLY A 219 -21.90 0.42 24.89
CA GLY A 219 -22.23 0.04 23.50
C GLY A 219 -21.32 0.61 22.40
N ASP A 220 -20.59 1.69 22.68
CA ASP A 220 -19.60 2.28 21.78
C ASP A 220 -18.18 1.69 21.94
N SER A 221 -18.02 0.68 22.78
CA SER A 221 -16.76 -0.08 22.88
C SER A 221 -16.56 -0.97 21.65
N PHE A 222 -15.30 -1.11 21.22
CA PHE A 222 -14.92 -2.07 20.18
C PHE A 222 -15.27 -3.49 20.62
N LEU A 223 -16.10 -4.19 19.84
CA LEU A 223 -16.65 -5.49 20.23
C LEU A 223 -15.55 -6.56 20.38
N CYS A 224 -14.61 -6.61 19.42
CA CYS A 224 -13.46 -7.50 19.48
C CYS A 224 -12.49 -7.12 20.61
N GLY A 225 -12.25 -5.83 20.82
CA GLY A 225 -11.43 -5.37 21.96
C GLY A 225 -12.03 -5.76 23.31
N ALA A 226 -13.35 -5.61 23.47
CA ALA A 226 -14.07 -6.03 24.67
C ALA A 226 -14.04 -7.55 24.87
N ALA A 227 -14.12 -8.33 23.80
CA ALA A 227 -14.03 -9.79 23.85
C ALA A 227 -12.62 -10.29 24.24
N ILE A 228 -11.57 -9.64 23.74
CA ILE A 228 -10.17 -9.91 24.15
C ILE A 228 -10.00 -9.53 25.62
N HIS A 229 -10.44 -8.34 26.01
CA HIS A 229 -10.37 -7.87 27.40
C HIS A 229 -11.08 -8.84 28.36
N ALA A 230 -12.26 -9.36 27.98
CA ALA A 230 -12.99 -10.37 28.75
C ALA A 230 -12.33 -11.77 28.79
N GLY A 231 -11.29 -12.02 27.98
CA GLY A 231 -10.65 -13.33 27.85
C GLY A 231 -11.48 -14.37 27.10
N VAL A 232 -12.50 -13.93 26.34
CA VAL A 232 -13.37 -14.81 25.55
C VAL A 232 -12.68 -15.24 24.26
N ILE A 233 -11.88 -14.34 23.66
CA ILE A 233 -11.11 -14.59 22.45
C ILE A 233 -9.63 -14.26 22.66
N ASP A 234 -8.77 -14.92 21.90
CA ASP A 234 -7.32 -14.70 21.90
C ASP A 234 -6.93 -13.73 20.79
N ASP A 235 -6.02 -12.79 21.06
CA ASP A 235 -5.62 -11.77 20.09
C ASP A 235 -4.83 -12.38 18.91
N ALA A 236 -4.01 -13.41 19.15
CA ALA A 236 -3.14 -13.97 18.11
C ALA A 236 -3.90 -14.78 17.06
N LYS A 237 -5.04 -15.38 17.42
CA LYS A 237 -5.86 -16.22 16.52
C LYS A 237 -7.21 -15.61 16.17
N GLY A 238 -7.64 -14.57 16.90
CA GLY A 238 -9.03 -14.15 16.91
C GLY A 238 -9.94 -15.22 17.53
N GLY A 239 -11.23 -15.17 17.21
CA GLY A 239 -12.18 -16.15 17.73
C GLY A 239 -13.64 -15.75 17.55
N CYS A 240 -14.52 -16.49 18.21
CA CYS A 240 -15.93 -16.13 18.32
C CYS A 240 -16.34 -15.98 19.76
N GLY A 241 -17.35 -15.15 19.95
CA GLY A 241 -18.06 -15.01 21.21
C GLY A 241 -19.55 -14.80 20.98
N VAL A 242 -20.30 -14.80 22.06
CA VAL A 242 -21.69 -14.39 22.08
C VAL A 242 -21.78 -13.07 22.82
N VAL A 243 -22.36 -12.07 22.15
CA VAL A 243 -22.69 -10.79 22.77
C VAL A 243 -24.14 -10.86 23.24
N THR A 244 -24.37 -10.43 24.48
CA THR A 244 -25.70 -10.32 25.08
C THR A 244 -25.96 -8.87 25.45
N LEU A 245 -27.02 -8.28 24.92
CA LEU A 245 -27.39 -6.89 25.18
C LEU A 245 -28.17 -6.79 26.49
N THR A 246 -27.65 -5.98 27.42
CA THR A 246 -28.21 -5.80 28.76
C THR A 246 -29.05 -4.52 28.88
N GLY A 247 -28.97 -3.60 27.92
CA GLY A 247 -29.71 -2.33 27.93
C GLY A 247 -29.00 -1.24 28.70
N GLU A 248 -29.78 -0.37 29.32
CA GLU A 248 -29.27 0.79 30.04
C GLU A 248 -28.46 0.36 31.27
N TYR A 249 -27.30 0.99 31.47
CA TYR A 249 -26.46 0.77 32.65
C TYR A 249 -25.82 2.08 33.13
N TYR A 250 -25.54 2.18 34.42
CA TYR A 250 -25.29 3.46 35.10
C TYR A 250 -23.84 3.69 35.53
N GLN A 251 -23.01 2.66 35.64
CA GLN A 251 -21.65 2.78 36.17
C GLN A 251 -20.68 1.76 35.56
N TYR A 252 -19.70 2.21 34.81
CA TYR A 252 -18.72 1.35 34.15
C TYR A 252 -17.37 1.43 34.87
N PHE A 253 -16.95 0.31 35.45
CA PHE A 253 -15.67 0.21 36.14
C PHE A 253 -14.54 -0.14 35.16
N ALA A 254 -13.40 0.52 35.33
CA ALA A 254 -12.19 0.21 34.59
C ALA A 254 -11.46 -1.01 35.17
N SER A 255 -10.79 -1.77 34.31
CA SER A 255 -9.86 -2.83 34.67
C SER A 255 -8.80 -3.01 33.59
N SER A 256 -7.67 -3.63 33.95
CA SER A 256 -6.67 -4.09 32.99
C SER A 256 -6.75 -5.60 32.91
N GLN A 257 -7.12 -6.14 31.75
CA GLN A 257 -7.28 -7.58 31.53
C GLN A 257 -6.81 -7.95 30.12
N HIS A 258 -6.10 -9.07 30.00
CA HIS A 258 -5.63 -9.63 28.72
C HIS A 258 -4.90 -8.64 27.80
N GLY A 259 -4.12 -7.72 28.38
CA GLY A 259 -3.32 -6.73 27.64
C GLY A 259 -4.08 -5.50 27.16
N ILE A 260 -5.35 -5.34 27.55
CA ILE A 260 -6.17 -4.15 27.23
C ILE A 260 -6.54 -3.44 28.54
N ASP A 261 -6.39 -2.12 28.55
CA ASP A 261 -6.81 -1.26 29.65
C ASP A 261 -8.16 -0.61 29.33
N SER A 262 -9.20 -0.98 30.08
CA SER A 262 -10.53 -0.39 29.90
C SER A 262 -10.67 0.96 30.60
N ILE A 263 -11.69 1.72 30.18
CA ILE A 263 -11.90 3.12 30.55
C ILE A 263 -13.14 3.20 31.46
N PRO A 264 -13.08 3.94 32.58
CA PRO A 264 -14.21 4.08 33.48
C PRO A 264 -15.20 5.12 32.94
N PHE A 265 -16.49 4.94 33.23
CA PHE A 265 -17.53 5.92 32.92
C PHE A 265 -18.58 5.94 34.03
N ASP A 266 -18.81 7.12 34.61
CA ASP A 266 -19.59 7.35 35.83
C ASP A 266 -21.00 7.91 35.56
N SER A 267 -21.58 7.58 34.41
CA SER A 267 -22.93 8.01 34.02
C SER A 267 -23.70 6.89 33.30
N HIS A 268 -25.00 7.11 33.15
CA HIS A 268 -25.88 6.26 32.36
C HIS A 268 -25.50 6.24 30.88
N PHE A 269 -25.69 5.09 30.24
CA PHE A 269 -25.64 4.92 28.80
C PHE A 269 -26.72 3.92 28.35
N PRO A 270 -27.47 4.20 27.28
CA PRO A 270 -28.69 3.44 26.92
C PRO A 270 -28.42 2.02 26.41
N LEU A 271 -27.22 1.74 25.91
CA LEU A 271 -26.85 0.45 25.32
C LEU A 271 -25.61 -0.13 25.99
N SER A 272 -25.76 -1.29 26.62
CA SER A 272 -24.68 -2.03 27.25
C SER A 272 -24.73 -3.49 26.84
N PHE A 273 -23.59 -4.15 26.92
CA PHE A 273 -23.48 -5.55 26.55
C PHE A 273 -22.47 -6.31 27.40
N THR A 274 -22.66 -7.62 27.48
CA THR A 274 -21.69 -8.57 28.03
C THR A 274 -21.24 -9.53 26.94
N VAL A 275 -20.03 -10.06 27.08
CA VAL A 275 -19.46 -11.03 26.14
C VAL A 275 -19.18 -12.31 26.89
N THR A 276 -19.64 -13.44 26.35
CA THR A 276 -19.45 -14.76 26.94
C THR A 276 -18.94 -15.75 25.90
N ALA A 277 -18.12 -16.70 26.34
CA ALA A 277 -17.74 -17.85 25.53
C ALA A 277 -18.87 -18.88 25.52
N ASP A 278 -19.23 -19.38 24.33
CA ASP A 278 -20.17 -20.49 24.18
C ASP A 278 -19.41 -21.71 23.62
N PRO A 279 -19.34 -22.83 24.38
CA PRO A 279 -18.61 -24.01 23.94
C PRO A 279 -19.25 -24.71 22.73
N SER A 280 -20.52 -24.41 22.42
CA SER A 280 -21.21 -24.94 21.23
C SER A 280 -20.79 -24.25 19.93
N ILE A 281 -20.09 -23.11 20.01
CA ILE A 281 -19.65 -22.31 18.87
C ILE A 281 -18.17 -22.60 18.57
N HIS A 282 -17.92 -23.44 17.57
CA HIS A 282 -16.57 -23.75 17.11
C HIS A 282 -16.14 -22.83 15.97
N CYS A 283 -15.38 -21.79 16.30
CA CYS A 283 -14.86 -20.84 15.30
C CYS A 283 -13.37 -21.00 14.97
N THR A 284 -12.69 -21.91 15.63
CA THR A 284 -11.29 -22.23 15.37
C THR A 284 -11.16 -23.22 14.22
N ALA A 285 -11.43 -22.75 12.99
CA ALA A 285 -10.73 -23.32 11.85
C ALA A 285 -9.29 -22.79 11.92
N PRO A 286 -8.24 -23.65 11.89
CA PRO A 286 -6.86 -23.16 11.93
C PRO A 286 -6.62 -22.19 10.77
N ASP A 287 -6.02 -21.03 11.05
CA ASP A 287 -5.76 -20.01 10.04
C ASP A 287 -4.95 -20.61 8.87
N PRO A 288 -5.54 -20.71 7.67
CA PRO A 288 -4.86 -21.33 6.54
C PRO A 288 -3.81 -20.41 5.92
N ARG A 289 -3.74 -19.14 6.35
CA ARG A 289 -2.91 -18.08 5.77
C ARG A 289 -1.44 -18.50 5.74
N TRP A 290 -0.87 -18.77 6.91
CA TRP A 290 0.56 -19.07 7.05
C TRP A 290 0.89 -20.55 6.85
N THR A 291 -0.02 -21.44 7.26
CA THR A 291 0.27 -22.88 7.31
C THR A 291 0.14 -23.56 5.95
N VAL A 292 -0.81 -23.13 5.11
CA VAL A 292 -1.13 -23.79 3.84
C VAL A 292 -0.93 -22.84 2.66
N SER A 293 -1.53 -21.65 2.70
CA SER A 293 -1.65 -20.81 1.50
C SER A 293 -0.34 -20.13 1.10
N LEU A 294 0.49 -19.71 2.06
CA LEU A 294 1.78 -19.06 1.79
C LEU A 294 2.79 -20.05 1.19
N PRO A 295 3.06 -21.23 1.79
CA PRO A 295 3.95 -22.21 1.19
C PRO A 295 3.51 -22.63 -0.22
N LEU A 296 2.20 -22.75 -0.44
CA LEU A 296 1.63 -23.14 -1.72
C LEU A 296 1.80 -22.05 -2.78
N SER A 297 1.57 -20.78 -2.42
CA SER A 297 1.80 -19.65 -3.32
C SER A 297 3.29 -19.51 -3.67
N LEU A 298 4.17 -19.74 -2.71
CA LEU A 298 5.61 -19.76 -2.93
C LEU A 298 6.02 -20.91 -3.87
N LEU A 299 5.44 -22.11 -3.69
CA LEU A 299 5.64 -23.23 -4.61
C LEU A 299 5.19 -22.89 -6.04
N PHE A 300 3.99 -22.34 -6.23
CA PHE A 300 3.49 -21.95 -7.54
C PHE A 300 4.39 -20.89 -8.19
N THR A 301 4.79 -19.83 -7.47
CA THR A 301 5.70 -18.80 -8.01
C THR A 301 7.08 -19.35 -8.39
N ILE A 302 7.66 -20.26 -7.60
CA ILE A 302 8.92 -20.92 -7.92
C ILE A 302 8.77 -21.78 -9.17
N CYS A 303 7.74 -22.63 -9.24
CA CYS A 303 7.47 -23.47 -10.41
C CYS A 303 7.31 -22.64 -11.69
N LEU A 304 6.56 -21.54 -11.62
CA LEU A 304 6.39 -20.61 -12.73
C LEU A 304 7.73 -19.99 -13.16
N SER A 305 8.54 -19.54 -12.20
CA SER A 305 9.84 -18.93 -12.46
C SER A 305 10.87 -19.91 -13.07
N LEU A 306 10.81 -21.19 -12.71
CA LEU A 306 11.71 -22.21 -13.23
C LEU A 306 11.28 -22.70 -14.63
N CYS A 307 9.98 -22.70 -14.92
CA CYS A 307 9.43 -23.26 -16.15
C CYS A 307 9.15 -22.23 -17.25
N THR A 308 9.25 -20.93 -16.98
CA THR A 308 8.85 -19.86 -17.92
C THR A 308 10.01 -18.95 -18.28
N THR A 309 10.26 -18.76 -19.57
CA THR A 309 11.33 -17.86 -20.08
C THR A 309 10.84 -16.48 -20.47
N SER A 310 9.53 -16.31 -20.70
CA SER A 310 8.98 -15.02 -21.13
C SER A 310 8.84 -14.06 -19.94
N PRO A 311 9.47 -12.86 -19.98
CA PRO A 311 9.42 -11.91 -18.88
C PRO A 311 8.02 -11.35 -18.64
N THR A 312 7.21 -11.21 -19.71
CA THR A 312 5.82 -10.72 -19.62
C THR A 312 4.96 -11.67 -18.80
N LEU A 313 5.00 -12.98 -19.10
CA LEU A 313 4.18 -13.95 -18.37
C LEU A 313 4.60 -14.00 -16.90
N VAL A 314 5.91 -14.10 -16.62
CA VAL A 314 6.40 -14.16 -15.25
C VAL A 314 5.97 -12.92 -14.46
N PHE A 315 6.18 -11.72 -14.99
CA PHE A 315 5.81 -10.48 -14.29
C PHE A 315 4.30 -10.38 -14.00
N PHE A 316 3.44 -10.51 -15.02
CA PHE A 316 1.99 -10.29 -14.81
C PHE A 316 1.33 -11.41 -14.01
N THR A 317 1.76 -12.66 -14.19
CA THR A 317 1.18 -13.79 -13.42
C THR A 317 1.67 -13.78 -11.97
N THR A 318 2.93 -13.46 -11.69
CA THR A 318 3.41 -13.28 -10.31
C THR A 318 2.76 -12.07 -9.65
N PHE A 319 2.63 -10.94 -10.34
CA PHE A 319 1.91 -9.76 -9.84
C PHE A 319 0.47 -10.12 -9.47
N LEU A 320 -0.29 -10.74 -10.38
CA LEU A 320 -1.67 -11.12 -10.12
C LEU A 320 -1.77 -12.14 -8.98
N GLY A 321 -0.90 -13.13 -8.95
CA GLY A 321 -0.88 -14.15 -7.90
C GLY A 321 -0.55 -13.59 -6.52
N ILE A 322 0.47 -12.74 -6.41
CA ILE A 322 0.84 -12.06 -5.15
C ILE A 322 -0.28 -11.11 -4.72
N PHE A 323 -0.80 -10.30 -5.64
CA PHE A 323 -1.90 -9.37 -5.35
C PHE A 323 -3.14 -10.13 -4.83
N THR A 324 -3.50 -11.23 -5.47
CA THR A 324 -4.61 -12.10 -5.04
C THR A 324 -4.34 -12.73 -3.67
N HIS A 325 -3.11 -13.21 -3.44
CA HIS A 325 -2.72 -13.80 -2.16
C HIS A 325 -2.84 -12.80 -1.02
N VAL A 326 -2.30 -11.59 -1.19
CA VAL A 326 -2.37 -10.54 -0.17
C VAL A 326 -3.81 -10.10 0.07
N ALA A 327 -4.54 -9.75 -1.01
CA ALA A 327 -5.86 -9.15 -0.92
C ALA A 327 -6.97 -10.10 -0.43
N LEU A 328 -6.82 -11.42 -0.63
CA LEU A 328 -7.84 -12.39 -0.22
C LEU A 328 -7.43 -13.24 0.98
N VAL A 329 -6.13 -13.48 1.16
CA VAL A 329 -5.62 -14.46 2.11
C VAL A 329 -4.78 -13.85 3.21
N SER A 330 -3.67 -13.17 2.90
CA SER A 330 -2.75 -12.65 3.94
C SER A 330 -3.38 -11.55 4.77
N ASP A 331 -3.86 -10.51 4.09
CA ASP A 331 -4.43 -9.30 4.69
C ASP A 331 -5.70 -8.88 3.95
N PRO A 332 -6.75 -9.71 4.04
CA PRO A 332 -8.04 -9.39 3.45
C PRO A 332 -8.66 -8.19 4.17
N PRO A 333 -9.30 -7.25 3.43
CA PRO A 333 -10.03 -6.18 4.05
C PRO A 333 -11.10 -6.75 4.99
N ASN A 334 -11.18 -6.18 6.20
CA ASN A 334 -12.22 -6.53 7.14
C ASN A 334 -13.52 -5.86 6.69
N PHE A 335 -14.60 -6.64 6.66
CA PHE A 335 -15.94 -6.14 6.39
C PHE A 335 -16.86 -6.59 7.51
N SER A 336 -17.65 -5.65 8.02
CA SER A 336 -18.81 -5.94 8.86
C SER A 336 -19.91 -6.53 7.96
N ALA A 337 -20.19 -7.83 8.07
CA ALA A 337 -21.21 -8.48 7.25
C ALA A 337 -22.22 -9.22 8.14
N LEU A 338 -23.50 -8.89 7.93
CA LEU A 338 -24.62 -9.47 8.68
C LEU A 338 -24.78 -10.99 8.44
N SER A 339 -24.22 -11.51 7.35
CA SER A 339 -24.24 -12.93 7.01
C SER A 339 -23.01 -13.33 6.19
N SER A 340 -22.50 -14.56 6.37
CA SER A 340 -21.38 -15.09 5.60
C SER A 340 -21.67 -15.16 4.09
N THR A 341 -22.94 -15.14 3.66
CA THR A 341 -23.35 -15.14 2.25
C THR A 341 -23.04 -13.82 1.53
N THR A 342 -23.01 -12.70 2.25
CA THR A 342 -22.66 -11.38 1.68
C THR A 342 -21.19 -11.04 1.85
N PHE A 343 -20.50 -11.69 2.78
CA PHE A 343 -19.07 -11.44 3.04
C PHE A 343 -18.18 -11.73 1.82
N LEU A 344 -18.30 -12.91 1.20
CA LEU A 344 -17.45 -13.30 0.09
C LEU A 344 -17.66 -12.43 -1.18
N PRO A 345 -18.90 -12.10 -1.59
CA PRO A 345 -19.14 -11.14 -2.66
C PRO A 345 -18.53 -9.76 -2.40
N SER A 346 -18.67 -9.22 -1.19
CA SER A 346 -18.07 -7.92 -0.82
C SER A 346 -16.55 -7.95 -0.89
N LEU A 347 -15.94 -9.06 -0.45
CA LEU A 347 -14.50 -9.30 -0.55
C LEU A 347 -14.02 -9.28 -2.02
N ILE A 348 -14.74 -9.98 -2.90
CA ILE A 348 -14.42 -10.03 -4.33
C ILE A 348 -14.62 -8.66 -4.99
N SER A 349 -15.68 -7.94 -4.63
CA SER A 349 -15.95 -6.59 -5.14
C SER A 349 -14.80 -5.63 -4.80
N SER A 350 -14.36 -5.62 -3.54
CA SER A 350 -13.22 -4.80 -3.12
C SER A 350 -11.90 -5.23 -3.77
N TYR A 351 -11.70 -6.52 -3.99
CA TYR A 351 -10.54 -7.03 -4.71
C TYR A 351 -10.50 -6.49 -6.14
N LEU A 352 -11.62 -6.60 -6.88
CA LEU A 352 -11.72 -6.12 -8.26
C LEU A 352 -11.54 -4.60 -8.35
N ALA A 353 -12.12 -3.85 -7.41
CA ALA A 353 -11.97 -2.40 -7.33
C ALA A 353 -10.50 -1.97 -7.18
N ARG A 354 -9.71 -2.69 -6.37
CA ARG A 354 -8.28 -2.41 -6.16
C ARG A 354 -7.38 -2.97 -7.27
N LEU A 355 -7.78 -4.06 -7.92
CA LEU A 355 -6.98 -4.72 -8.96
C LEU A 355 -6.77 -3.82 -10.19
N LEU A 356 -7.80 -3.08 -10.62
CA LEU A 356 -7.74 -2.26 -11.83
C LEU A 356 -6.67 -1.16 -11.77
N PRO A 357 -6.66 -0.26 -10.75
CA PRO A 357 -5.62 0.76 -10.65
C PRO A 357 -4.23 0.13 -10.41
N ALA A 358 -4.15 -0.95 -9.65
CA ALA A 358 -2.89 -1.65 -9.41
C ALA A 358 -2.32 -2.28 -10.69
N ALA A 359 -3.16 -2.88 -11.54
CA ALA A 359 -2.77 -3.46 -12.82
C ALA A 359 -2.27 -2.38 -13.81
N PHE A 360 -2.88 -1.19 -13.79
CA PHE A 360 -2.40 -0.06 -14.59
C PHE A 360 -0.98 0.37 -14.18
N VAL A 361 -0.73 0.51 -12.87
CA VAL A 361 0.61 0.83 -12.35
C VAL A 361 1.60 -0.28 -12.70
N ALA A 362 1.23 -1.54 -12.53
CA ALA A 362 2.07 -2.68 -12.90
C ALA A 362 2.42 -2.67 -14.40
N ALA A 363 1.48 -2.31 -15.28
CA ALA A 363 1.73 -2.19 -16.72
C ALA A 363 2.71 -1.06 -17.05
N ILE A 364 2.59 0.10 -16.38
CA ILE A 364 3.56 1.21 -16.53
C ILE A 364 4.93 0.78 -16.04
N LEU A 365 5.01 0.14 -14.87
CA LEU A 365 6.27 -0.37 -14.31
C LEU A 365 6.93 -1.36 -15.27
N TYR A 366 6.17 -2.31 -15.82
CA TYR A 366 6.69 -3.26 -16.80
C TYR A 366 7.23 -2.57 -18.06
N ARG A 367 6.49 -1.57 -18.58
CA ARG A 367 6.90 -0.83 -19.78
C ARG A 367 8.13 0.04 -19.54
N THR A 368 8.26 0.64 -18.37
CA THR A 368 9.37 1.55 -18.05
C THR A 368 10.63 0.81 -17.61
N THR A 369 10.50 -0.29 -16.89
CA THR A 369 11.65 -1.07 -16.42
C THR A 369 12.06 -2.12 -17.45
N CYS A 370 11.24 -3.14 -17.68
CA CYS A 370 11.59 -4.29 -18.51
C CYS A 370 11.71 -3.94 -20.00
N PHE A 371 10.75 -3.20 -20.57
CA PHE A 371 10.76 -2.91 -22.01
C PHE A 371 11.86 -1.91 -22.40
N LEU A 372 12.08 -0.86 -21.62
CA LEU A 372 13.16 0.10 -21.90
C LEU A 372 14.54 -0.50 -21.66
N LEU A 373 14.75 -1.26 -20.58
CA LEU A 373 16.05 -1.91 -20.31
C LEU A 373 16.41 -2.95 -21.37
N HIS A 374 15.44 -3.74 -21.86
CA HIS A 374 15.71 -4.69 -22.93
C HIS A 374 16.12 -3.99 -24.24
N ARG A 375 15.56 -2.80 -24.50
CA ARG A 375 15.90 -1.99 -25.68
C ARG A 375 17.27 -1.32 -25.58
N THR A 376 17.70 -0.93 -24.38
CA THR A 376 19.00 -0.28 -24.16
C THR A 376 20.15 -1.27 -24.00
N HIS A 377 19.90 -2.48 -23.47
CA HIS A 377 20.92 -3.50 -23.24
C HIS A 377 20.45 -4.92 -23.64
N PRO A 378 20.60 -5.31 -24.92
CA PRO A 378 20.13 -6.61 -25.43
C PRO A 378 20.86 -7.82 -24.84
N ASN A 379 22.03 -7.61 -24.20
CA ASN A 379 22.86 -8.68 -23.64
C ASN A 379 22.54 -9.03 -22.18
N ILE A 380 21.57 -8.34 -21.55
CA ILE A 380 21.12 -8.66 -20.18
C ILE A 380 19.88 -9.54 -20.28
N PRO A 381 19.89 -10.77 -19.71
CA PRO A 381 18.72 -11.62 -19.67
C PRO A 381 17.56 -10.85 -19.01
N SER A 382 16.40 -10.84 -19.66
CA SER A 382 15.21 -10.06 -19.28
C SER A 382 14.68 -10.36 -17.87
N ALA A 383 15.14 -11.43 -17.22
CA ALA A 383 14.84 -11.77 -15.84
C ALA A 383 15.58 -10.89 -14.79
N CYS A 384 16.63 -10.15 -15.19
CA CYS A 384 17.50 -9.42 -14.24
C CYS A 384 17.17 -7.92 -14.11
N GLY A 385 16.26 -7.38 -14.92
CA GLY A 385 15.98 -5.93 -15.00
C GLY A 385 15.20 -5.32 -13.84
N ILE A 386 14.64 -6.13 -12.93
CA ILE A 386 13.79 -5.64 -11.83
C ILE A 386 14.60 -5.16 -10.61
N TRP A 387 15.90 -5.49 -10.51
CA TRP A 387 16.70 -5.24 -9.30
C TRP A 387 17.60 -3.99 -9.31
N LEU A 388 17.59 -3.17 -10.38
CA LEU A 388 18.52 -2.05 -10.50
C LEU A 388 17.84 -0.71 -10.83
N THR A 389 16.91 -0.25 -9.99
CA THR A 389 16.50 1.17 -9.98
C THR A 389 16.43 1.70 -8.55
N LEU A 390 17.57 1.68 -7.85
CA LEU A 390 17.79 2.58 -6.72
C LEU A 390 18.53 3.82 -7.25
N ARG A 391 17.74 4.87 -7.47
CA ARG A 391 18.22 6.24 -7.75
C ARG A 391 19.15 6.65 -6.60
N TYR A 392 20.36 7.11 -6.93
CA TYR A 392 21.27 7.68 -5.96
C TYR A 392 20.57 8.86 -5.25
N ARG A 393 20.27 8.71 -3.95
CA ARG A 393 19.79 9.77 -3.07
C ARG A 393 20.92 10.07 -2.09
N GLY A 394 21.58 11.21 -2.26
CA GLY A 394 22.50 11.77 -1.28
C GLY A 394 21.80 12.90 -0.54
N TRP A 395 21.83 12.88 0.78
CA TRP A 395 21.36 13.99 1.62
C TRP A 395 22.54 14.95 1.83
N PHE A 396 22.38 16.22 1.44
CA PHE A 396 23.45 17.23 1.40
C PHE A 396 23.51 18.11 2.66
N ALA A 397 22.89 17.68 3.78
CA ALA A 397 22.62 18.55 4.93
C ALA A 397 23.77 18.65 5.97
N GLU A 398 24.87 17.90 5.84
CA GLU A 398 25.84 17.78 6.94
C GLU A 398 27.10 18.65 6.81
N LYS A 399 27.24 19.48 5.76
CA LYS A 399 28.44 20.34 5.55
C LYS A 399 28.08 21.75 5.02
N PRO A 400 28.98 22.73 5.11
CA PRO A 400 28.77 24.05 4.48
C PRO A 400 28.70 23.95 2.94
N LEU A 401 27.84 24.77 2.32
CA LEU A 401 27.52 24.73 0.87
C LEU A 401 28.76 24.85 -0.02
N GLU A 402 29.77 25.62 0.42
CA GLU A 402 31.01 25.89 -0.32
C GLU A 402 31.93 24.65 -0.47
N GLU A 403 31.75 23.61 0.35
CA GLU A 403 32.51 22.36 0.27
C GLU A 403 31.82 21.29 -0.59
N HIS A 404 30.61 21.55 -1.08
CA HIS A 404 29.79 20.61 -1.83
C HIS A 404 30.00 20.70 -3.33
N VAL A 405 31.19 20.33 -3.79
CA VAL A 405 31.45 20.24 -5.24
C VAL A 405 30.94 18.88 -5.76
N PHE A 406 29.78 18.90 -6.42
CA PHE A 406 29.32 17.76 -7.21
C PHE A 406 30.14 17.68 -8.50
N SER A 407 31.17 16.83 -8.52
CA SER A 407 31.99 16.61 -9.72
C SER A 407 31.37 15.53 -10.61
N TRP A 408 30.75 15.94 -11.71
CA TRP A 408 30.35 15.02 -12.76
C TRP A 408 31.44 14.91 -13.82
N THR A 409 32.08 13.74 -13.92
CA THR A 409 33.17 13.50 -14.87
C THR A 409 32.71 12.68 -16.07
N ARG A 410 33.00 13.16 -17.27
CA ARG A 410 32.74 12.43 -18.53
C ARG A 410 34.02 11.94 -19.18
N ARG A 411 34.00 10.70 -19.68
CA ARG A 411 35.11 10.14 -20.47
C ARG A 411 35.01 10.63 -21.91
N VAL A 412 36.04 11.35 -22.37
CA VAL A 412 36.14 11.84 -23.76
C VAL A 412 36.23 10.64 -24.70
N GLY A 413 35.32 10.56 -25.70
CA GLY A 413 35.33 9.56 -26.78
C GLY A 413 34.37 8.37 -26.63
N GLY A 414 33.59 8.28 -25.55
CA GLY A 414 32.64 7.16 -25.31
C GLY A 414 31.15 7.50 -25.53
N VAL A 415 30.83 8.73 -25.91
CA VAL A 415 29.45 9.26 -25.88
C VAL A 415 28.99 9.61 -27.29
N VAL A 416 27.84 9.08 -27.71
CA VAL A 416 27.28 9.19 -29.08
C VAL A 416 26.12 10.20 -29.17
N ALA A 417 25.65 10.75 -28.04
CA ALA A 417 24.51 11.66 -27.98
C ALA A 417 24.70 12.76 -26.92
N ASP A 418 23.97 13.87 -27.08
CA ASP A 418 23.94 14.96 -26.10
C ASP A 418 23.23 14.49 -24.82
N GLU A 419 23.80 14.84 -23.66
CA GLU A 419 23.24 14.50 -22.35
C GLU A 419 22.57 15.74 -21.74
N TYR A 420 21.32 15.60 -21.32
CA TYR A 420 20.57 16.68 -20.67
C TYR A 420 20.56 16.47 -19.16
N PHE A 421 20.78 17.54 -18.40
CA PHE A 421 20.79 17.48 -16.94
C PHE A 421 20.01 18.62 -16.31
N ARG A 422 19.37 18.31 -15.18
CA ARG A 422 18.65 19.27 -14.32
C ARG A 422 18.88 18.87 -12.87
N PHE A 423 19.07 19.88 -12.03
CA PHE A 423 19.04 19.74 -10.59
C PHE A 423 17.62 20.04 -10.09
N GLY A 424 17.06 19.14 -9.29
CA GLY A 424 15.78 19.33 -8.61
C GLY A 424 16.03 19.54 -7.12
N PHE A 425 15.41 20.54 -6.54
CA PHE A 425 15.54 20.83 -5.12
C PHE A 425 14.53 19.99 -4.33
N VAL A 426 14.88 19.58 -3.12
CA VAL A 426 13.99 18.81 -2.24
C VAL A 426 14.10 19.40 -0.85
N THR A 427 12.95 19.66 -0.22
CA THR A 427 12.89 20.11 1.17
C THR A 427 13.29 19.00 2.14
N GLU A 428 13.67 19.36 3.36
CA GLU A 428 14.00 18.42 4.44
C GLU A 428 12.85 17.43 4.73
N GLY A 429 11.59 17.83 4.49
CA GLY A 429 10.40 16.98 4.57
C GLY A 429 10.15 16.05 3.36
N GLY A 430 11.09 15.95 2.42
CA GLY A 430 10.98 15.07 1.25
C GLY A 430 10.04 15.56 0.15
N ARG A 431 9.47 16.76 0.28
CA ARG A 431 8.67 17.41 -0.76
C ARG A 431 9.61 17.95 -1.84
N GLY A 432 9.42 17.51 -3.08
CA GLY A 432 10.13 18.03 -4.25
C GLY A 432 9.75 19.48 -4.52
N LEU A 433 10.74 20.33 -4.74
CA LEU A 433 10.61 21.70 -5.20
C LEU A 433 10.83 21.76 -6.71
N ASP A 434 11.00 22.97 -7.24
CA ASP A 434 11.21 23.22 -8.65
C ASP A 434 12.57 22.68 -9.15
N TYR A 435 12.69 22.59 -10.47
CA TYR A 435 13.88 22.15 -11.18
C TYR A 435 14.58 23.33 -11.82
N THR A 436 15.91 23.32 -11.81
CA THR A 436 16.73 24.17 -12.69
C THR A 436 16.37 23.93 -14.17
N GLU A 437 16.59 24.93 -15.01
CA GLU A 437 16.52 24.75 -16.45
C GLU A 437 17.48 23.65 -16.94
N ALA A 438 17.19 23.02 -18.07
CA ALA A 438 18.06 21.97 -18.61
C ALA A 438 19.41 22.56 -19.06
N GLY A 439 20.50 22.07 -18.45
CA GLY A 439 21.81 22.12 -19.06
C GLY A 439 21.98 21.01 -20.09
N THR A 440 22.79 21.24 -21.12
CA THR A 440 23.13 20.24 -22.14
C THR A 440 24.63 20.02 -22.16
N TRP A 441 25.07 18.78 -21.99
CA TRP A 441 26.44 18.36 -22.21
C TRP A 441 26.57 17.77 -23.61
N TYR A 442 27.11 18.54 -24.54
CA TYR A 442 27.16 18.20 -25.96
C TYR A 442 28.18 17.11 -26.26
N VAL A 443 27.96 16.33 -27.34
CA VAL A 443 28.89 15.28 -27.78
C VAL A 443 30.35 15.78 -27.91
N ASN A 444 30.54 17.02 -28.32
CA ASN A 444 31.85 17.67 -28.49
C ASN A 444 32.61 17.97 -27.16
N GLY A 445 32.01 17.68 -26.00
CA GLY A 445 32.59 17.91 -24.68
C GLY A 445 32.34 19.30 -24.10
N SER A 446 31.79 20.24 -24.89
CA SER A 446 31.28 21.52 -24.39
C SER A 446 29.96 21.32 -23.66
N TRP A 447 29.62 22.22 -22.75
CA TRP A 447 28.36 22.17 -22.01
C TRP A 447 27.71 23.55 -22.00
N SER A 448 26.36 23.58 -22.00
CA SER A 448 25.56 24.77 -21.77
C SER A 448 24.91 24.70 -20.38
N GLN A 449 24.87 25.85 -19.72
CA GLN A 449 24.02 26.07 -18.56
C GLN A 449 22.63 26.56 -19.03
N GLY A 450 21.57 26.14 -18.35
CA GLY A 450 20.30 26.84 -18.41
C GLY A 450 20.38 28.20 -17.69
N ALA A 451 19.34 29.03 -17.73
CA ALA A 451 19.26 30.19 -16.85
C ALA A 451 19.13 29.71 -15.38
N GLY A 452 19.78 30.42 -14.45
CA GLY A 452 19.72 30.09 -13.01
C GLY A 452 20.83 29.16 -12.48
N TYR A 453 21.91 28.96 -13.24
CA TYR A 453 23.16 28.38 -12.76
C TYR A 453 24.09 29.51 -12.29
N TRP A 454 24.50 29.48 -11.02
CA TRP A 454 25.40 30.47 -10.39
C TRP A 454 26.75 29.84 -10.05
#